data_AF-A0ABD2PVT3-F1
#
_entry.id   AF-A0ABD2PVT3-F1
#
_cell.length_a   1.000
_cell.length_b   1.000
_cell.length_c   1.000
_cell.angle_alpha   90.00
_cell.angle_beta   90.00
_cell.angle_gamma   90.00
#
_symmetry.space_group_name_H-M   'P 1'
#
loop_
_entity.id
_entity.type
_entity.pdbx_description
1 polymer ?
#
loop_
_entity_poly.entity_id
_entity_poly.type
_entity_poly.pdbx_seq_one_letter_code
_entity_poly.pdbx_strand_id
1 'polypeptide(L)'
;MITVEISNLSEADTAIFFTTNGESPDLWRRKKHGQEVTYRYKGPFCLKEGRRTVKAVAANRFTKAESNVVVRTFDVRKYQPLSDSPSEENSVILSDDGDPYPISTKPSRKPLQPISYEEYTPEDDFPSNGSFVY
;
A
#
# COMPACT_ATOMS: atom_id res chain seq x y z
N MET A 1 -1.22 -9.50 8.66
CA MET A 1 -0.05 -8.77 9.21
C MET A 1 0.65 -8.13 8.02
N ILE A 2 0.90 -6.82 8.03
CA ILE A 2 1.62 -6.12 6.96
C ILE A 2 3.03 -5.83 7.46
N THR A 3 4.02 -6.33 6.73
CA THR A 3 5.43 -6.04 6.94
C THR A 3 5.85 -4.90 6.03
N VAL A 4 6.56 -3.92 6.57
CA VAL A 4 7.10 -2.77 5.83
C VAL A 4 8.62 -2.90 5.75
N GLU A 5 9.14 -2.84 4.53
CA GLU A 5 10.57 -2.72 4.24
C GLU A 5 10.86 -1.31 3.70
N ILE A 6 11.97 -0.71 4.11
CA ILE A 6 12.41 0.59 3.61
C ILE A 6 13.86 0.45 3.14
N SER A 7 14.08 0.59 1.84
CA SER A 7 15.38 0.41 1.20
C SER A 7 15.94 1.76 0.70
N ASN A 8 17.26 1.89 0.74
CA ASN A 8 17.99 2.96 0.06
C ASN A 8 18.79 2.34 -1.09
N LEU A 9 18.73 2.94 -2.27
CA LEU A 9 19.31 2.38 -3.49
C LEU A 9 20.76 2.80 -3.76
N SER A 10 21.36 3.75 -3.02
CA SER A 10 22.57 4.39 -3.56
C SER A 10 23.70 4.78 -2.60
N GLU A 11 23.59 4.71 -1.27
CA GLU A 11 24.74 5.11 -0.41
C GLU A 11 24.91 4.28 0.87
N ALA A 12 26.08 3.68 1.04
CA ALA A 12 26.47 2.92 2.24
C ALA A 12 26.48 3.77 3.53
N ASP A 13 26.66 5.09 3.40
CA ASP A 13 26.74 6.04 4.52
C ASP A 13 25.42 6.74 4.84
N THR A 14 24.32 6.26 4.26
CA THR A 14 22.99 6.80 4.50
C THR A 14 22.25 6.03 5.60
N ALA A 15 21.54 6.77 6.46
CA ALA A 15 20.62 6.22 7.44
C ALA A 15 19.20 6.65 7.11
N ILE A 16 18.25 5.73 7.24
CA ILE A 16 16.84 6.00 7.01
C ILE A 16 16.16 6.27 8.34
N PHE A 17 15.35 7.33 8.37
CA PHE A 17 14.53 7.73 9.51
C PHE A 17 13.07 7.75 9.11
N PHE A 18 12.18 7.34 10.00
CA PHE A 18 10.76 7.26 9.69
C PHE A 18 9.85 7.53 10.89
N THR A 19 8.60 7.83 10.60
CA THR A 19 7.48 7.91 11.56
C THR A 19 6.35 7.02 11.07
N THR A 20 5.47 6.59 11.98
CA THR A 20 4.26 5.79 11.65
C THR A 20 2.95 6.50 12.01
N ASN A 21 3.04 7.71 12.56
CA ASN A 21 1.90 8.53 12.98
C ASN A 21 1.56 9.63 11.97
N GLY A 22 2.27 9.69 10.83
CA GLY A 22 2.06 10.70 9.78
C GLY A 22 2.75 12.03 10.02
N GLU A 23 3.48 12.21 11.12
CA GLU A 23 4.32 13.39 11.32
C GLU A 23 5.56 13.35 10.43
N SER A 24 6.07 14.52 10.03
CA SER A 24 7.33 14.56 9.28
C SER A 24 8.49 14.11 10.18
N PRO A 25 9.36 13.19 9.70
CA PRO A 25 10.51 12.75 10.47
C PRO A 25 11.47 13.91 10.74
N ASP A 26 11.90 14.06 12.00
CA ASP A 26 12.87 15.06 12.42
C ASP A 26 14.13 14.35 12.94
N LEU A 27 15.24 14.51 12.21
CA LEU A 27 16.48 13.79 12.48
C LEU A 27 17.22 14.33 13.71
N TRP A 28 17.08 15.62 14.00
CA TRP A 28 17.73 16.30 15.12
C TRP A 28 16.87 16.25 16.39
N ARG A 29 15.55 16.23 16.26
CA ARG A 29 14.60 16.17 17.37
C ARG A 29 13.69 14.95 17.27
N ARG A 30 14.27 13.79 17.53
CA ARG A 30 13.58 12.49 17.45
C ARG A 30 12.54 12.27 18.55
N LYS A 31 12.63 13.00 19.66
CA LYS A 31 11.68 12.91 20.77
C LYS A 31 10.78 14.14 20.82
N LYS A 32 9.48 13.93 20.97
CA LYS A 32 8.47 14.96 21.24
C LYS A 32 7.70 14.54 22.50
N HIS A 33 7.50 15.46 23.44
CA HIS A 33 6.83 15.19 24.72
C HIS A 33 7.43 13.97 25.48
N GLY A 34 8.75 13.80 25.43
CA GLY A 34 9.45 12.68 26.06
C GLY A 34 9.36 11.34 25.32
N GLN A 35 8.53 11.23 24.29
CA GLN A 35 8.36 10.02 23.49
C GLN A 35 9.14 10.09 22.18
N GLU A 36 9.76 8.99 21.77
CA GLU A 36 10.39 8.90 20.45
C GLU A 36 9.30 8.85 19.37
N VAL A 37 9.37 9.77 18.41
CA VAL A 37 8.41 9.90 17.30
C VAL A 37 9.07 9.61 15.96
N THR A 38 10.37 9.90 15.83
CA THR A 38 11.16 9.59 14.64
C THR A 38 12.16 8.49 14.97
N TYR A 39 12.05 7.38 14.24
CA TYR A 39 12.82 6.16 14.47
C TYR A 39 13.84 5.95 13.37
N ARG A 40 14.99 5.38 13.73
CA ARG A 40 15.97 4.90 12.73
C ARG A 40 15.54 3.52 12.24
N TYR A 41 15.48 3.34 10.92
CA TYR A 41 15.21 2.05 10.31
C TYR A 41 16.36 1.06 10.60
N LYS A 42 16.00 -0.13 11.08
CA LYS A 42 16.94 -1.22 11.40
C LYS A 42 16.63 -2.53 10.67
N GLY A 43 15.54 -2.56 9.92
CA GLY A 43 15.03 -3.76 9.26
C GLY A 43 13.51 -3.76 9.21
N PRO A 44 12.93 -4.78 8.55
CA PRO A 44 11.49 -4.88 8.38
C PRO A 44 10.73 -4.86 9.71
N PHE A 45 9.58 -4.20 9.73
CA PHE A 45 8.75 -4.10 10.92
C PHE A 45 7.26 -4.20 10.57
N CYS A 46 6.46 -4.45 11.60
CA CYS A 46 5.02 -4.65 11.42
C CYS A 46 4.22 -3.45 11.93
N LEU A 47 3.21 -3.08 11.16
CA LEU A 47 2.30 -2.01 11.53
C LEU A 47 1.15 -2.54 12.39
N LYS A 48 0.74 -1.72 13.36
CA LYS A 48 -0.48 -1.96 14.14
C LYS A 48 -1.71 -1.77 13.25
N GLU A 49 -2.80 -2.44 13.62
CA GLU A 49 -4.09 -2.32 12.95
C GLU A 49 -4.58 -0.87 12.82
N GLY A 50 -5.42 -0.63 11.82
CA GLY A 50 -5.98 0.66 11.45
C GLY A 50 -5.24 1.36 10.30
N ARG A 51 -5.68 2.58 9.99
CA ARG A 51 -5.06 3.44 8.98
C ARG A 51 -3.73 4.00 9.52
N ARG A 52 -2.62 3.64 8.89
CA ARG A 52 -1.25 4.03 9.29
C ARG A 52 -0.57 4.79 8.18
N THR A 53 0.02 5.93 8.50
CA THR A 53 0.81 6.73 7.56
C THR A 53 2.28 6.64 7.95
N VAL A 54 3.07 6.01 7.09
CA VAL A 54 4.53 5.97 7.22
C VAL A 54 5.12 7.13 6.43
N LYS A 55 5.95 7.93 7.09
CA LYS A 55 6.79 8.94 6.43
C LYS A 55 8.24 8.58 6.65
N ALA A 56 9.07 8.63 5.61
CA ALA A 56 10.48 8.25 5.69
C ALA A 56 11.38 9.24 4.95
N VAL A 57 12.60 9.41 5.45
CA VAL A 57 13.65 10.24 4.88
C VAL A 57 14.99 9.55 5.04
N ALA A 58 15.82 9.62 4.01
CA ALA A 58 17.21 9.17 4.06
C ALA A 58 18.10 10.37 4.38
N ALA A 59 19.11 10.18 5.23
CA ALA A 59 20.13 11.18 5.48
C ALA A 59 21.54 10.61 5.50
N ASN A 60 22.44 11.35 4.86
CA ASN A 60 23.85 11.04 4.83
C ASN A 60 24.50 11.40 6.18
N ARG A 61 25.27 10.48 6.76
CA ARG A 61 25.87 10.66 8.08
C ARG A 61 26.90 11.78 8.16
N PHE A 62 27.59 12.07 7.05
CA PHE A 62 28.71 13.00 7.02
C PHE A 62 28.29 14.37 6.50
N THR A 63 27.59 14.41 5.37
CA THR A 63 27.20 15.67 4.72
C THR A 63 25.95 16.30 5.32
N LYS A 64 25.19 15.54 6.11
CA LYS A 64 23.85 15.91 6.63
C LYS A 64 22.83 16.23 5.52
N ALA A 65 23.12 15.84 4.28
CA ALA A 65 22.16 15.93 3.19
C ALA A 65 20.98 14.99 3.46
N GLU A 66 19.77 15.45 3.14
CA GLU A 66 18.53 14.71 3.31
C GLU A 66 17.85 14.47 1.97
N SER A 67 17.19 13.33 1.84
CA SER A 67 16.33 13.05 0.70
C SER A 67 14.99 13.77 0.84
N ASN A 68 14.18 13.72 -0.22
CA ASN A 68 12.75 14.01 -0.09
C ASN A 68 12.08 13.04 0.88
N VAL A 69 11.01 13.51 1.54
CA VAL A 69 10.18 12.68 2.41
C VAL A 69 9.24 11.82 1.56
N VAL A 70 9.36 10.50 1.70
CA VAL A 70 8.46 9.53 1.09
C VAL A 70 7.28 9.30 2.04
N VAL A 71 6.06 9.31 1.52
CA VAL A 71 4.82 9.12 2.30
C VAL A 71 4.03 7.95 1.75
N ARG A 72 3.65 7.02 2.63
CA ARG A 72 2.75 5.92 2.27
C ARG A 72 1.73 5.65 3.35
N THR A 73 0.47 5.52 2.94
CA THR A 73 -0.64 5.17 3.84
C THR A 73 -1.03 3.71 3.61
N PHE A 74 -1.23 2.99 4.71
CA PHE A 74 -1.64 1.59 4.74
C PHE A 74 -2.93 1.46 5.54
N ASP A 75 -3.86 0.65 5.05
CA ASP A 75 -5.07 0.28 5.79
C ASP A 75 -4.88 -1.14 6.35
N VAL A 76 -4.45 -1.23 7.61
CA VAL A 76 -3.98 -2.47 8.21
C VAL A 76 -5.15 -3.17 8.90
N ARG A 77 -5.68 -4.23 8.29
CA ARG A 77 -6.74 -5.05 8.89
C ARG A 77 -6.16 -6.19 9.73
N LYS A 78 -6.87 -6.53 10.81
CA LYS A 78 -6.61 -7.77 11.56
C LYS A 78 -6.84 -8.96 10.62
N TYR A 79 -5.92 -9.91 10.66
CA TYR A 79 -6.12 -11.16 9.93
C TYR A 79 -7.27 -11.93 10.60
N GLN A 80 -8.33 -12.21 9.85
CA GLN A 80 -9.35 -13.17 10.21
C GLN A 80 -9.10 -14.41 9.36
N PRO A 81 -8.74 -15.57 9.95
CA PRO A 81 -8.78 -16.82 9.20
C PRO A 81 -10.22 -17.03 8.74
N LEU A 82 -10.39 -17.44 7.48
CA LEU A 82 -11.67 -17.95 6.99
C LEU A 82 -12.01 -19.14 7.88
N SER A 83 -12.97 -18.98 8.79
CA SER A 83 -13.61 -20.13 9.40
C SER A 83 -14.37 -20.80 8.26
N ASP A 84 -13.91 -21.97 7.83
CA ASP A 84 -14.68 -22.89 6.99
C ASP A 84 -15.93 -23.30 7.75
N SER A 85 -16.96 -22.45 7.71
CA SER A 85 -18.31 -22.85 8.07
C SER A 85 -18.95 -23.41 6.80
N PRO A 86 -19.22 -24.74 6.72
CA PRO A 86 -20.05 -25.25 5.65
C PRO A 86 -21.44 -24.65 5.85
N SER A 87 -21.84 -23.72 4.98
CA SER A 87 -23.23 -23.28 4.90
C SER A 87 -24.06 -24.40 4.29
N GLU A 88 -24.42 -25.38 5.12
CA GLU A 88 -25.56 -26.26 4.90
C GLU A 88 -26.84 -25.40 4.98
N GLU A 89 -27.23 -24.78 3.87
CA GLU A 89 -28.60 -24.35 3.69
C GLU A 89 -29.09 -24.76 2.30
N ASN A 90 -29.46 -26.03 2.18
CA ASN A 90 -30.39 -26.45 1.14
C ASN A 90 -31.76 -26.58 1.80
N SER A 91 -32.42 -25.44 2.02
CA SER A 91 -33.82 -25.42 2.45
C SER A 91 -34.70 -25.84 1.25
N VAL A 92 -34.95 -27.15 1.14
CA VAL A 92 -35.89 -27.69 0.15
C VAL A 92 -37.30 -27.33 0.62
N ILE A 93 -37.84 -26.21 0.13
CA ILE A 93 -39.25 -25.90 0.33
C ILE A 93 -40.02 -26.73 -0.71
N LEU A 94 -40.60 -27.84 -0.27
CA LEU A 94 -41.61 -28.58 -1.02
C LEU A 94 -42.88 -27.73 -1.05
N SER A 95 -43.08 -26.97 -2.11
CA SER A 95 -44.39 -26.39 -2.43
C SER A 95 -45.23 -27.46 -3.10
N ASP A 96 -46.24 -27.94 -2.39
CA ASP A 96 -47.28 -28.89 -2.82
C ASP A 96 -48.31 -28.23 -3.75
N ASP A 97 -47.86 -27.49 -4.76
CA ASP A 97 -48.72 -27.06 -5.86
C ASP A 97 -47.84 -26.90 -7.09
N GLY A 98 -48.05 -27.81 -8.04
CA GLY A 98 -47.18 -28.01 -9.18
C GLY A 98 -47.08 -26.78 -10.06
N ASP A 99 -45.88 -26.21 -10.15
CA ASP A 99 -45.23 -25.79 -11.40
C ASP A 99 -43.78 -25.34 -11.12
N PRO A 100 -42.75 -26.06 -11.60
CA PRO A 100 -41.35 -25.68 -11.39
C PRO A 100 -40.98 -24.53 -12.34
N TYR A 101 -41.14 -23.28 -11.90
CA TYR A 101 -40.47 -22.16 -12.55
C TYR A 101 -39.07 -21.97 -11.94
N PRO A 102 -37.99 -21.94 -12.74
CA PRO A 102 -36.67 -21.58 -12.23
C PRO A 102 -36.68 -20.14 -11.74
N ILE A 103 -36.47 -19.94 -10.44
CA ILE A 103 -36.25 -18.61 -9.86
C ILE A 103 -34.98 -17.99 -10.45
N SER A 104 -35.19 -16.93 -11.23
CA SER A 104 -34.15 -16.07 -11.77
C SER A 104 -33.39 -15.37 -10.64
N THR A 105 -32.17 -15.83 -10.35
CA THR A 105 -31.14 -15.06 -9.62
C THR A 105 -29.91 -14.84 -10.52
N LYS A 106 -29.89 -13.71 -11.21
CA LYS A 106 -28.67 -13.11 -11.80
C LYS A 106 -27.80 -12.57 -10.63
N PRO A 107 -26.44 -12.54 -10.71
CA PRO A 107 -25.68 -12.14 -11.89
C PRO A 107 -24.49 -13.04 -12.25
N SER A 108 -24.39 -13.37 -13.54
CA SER A 108 -23.18 -13.87 -14.17
C SER A 108 -22.10 -12.79 -14.16
N ARG A 109 -21.21 -12.80 -13.17
CA ARG A 109 -19.89 -12.16 -13.33
C ARG A 109 -19.12 -12.97 -14.36
N LYS A 110 -19.13 -12.51 -15.62
CA LYS A 110 -18.14 -12.98 -16.59
C LYS A 110 -16.76 -12.64 -16.03
N PRO A 111 -15.77 -13.55 -16.09
CA PRO A 111 -14.40 -13.21 -15.72
C PRO A 111 -13.94 -12.06 -16.62
N LEU A 112 -13.41 -10.99 -16.04
CA LEU A 112 -12.69 -9.99 -16.82
C LEU A 112 -11.50 -10.70 -17.47
N GLN A 113 -11.44 -10.68 -18.80
CA GLN A 113 -10.29 -11.21 -19.51
C GLN A 113 -9.05 -10.36 -19.15
N PRO A 114 -7.86 -10.96 -19.04
CA PRO A 114 -6.64 -10.21 -18.81
C PRO A 114 -6.46 -9.20 -19.95
N ILE A 115 -6.27 -7.93 -19.58
CA ILE A 115 -5.84 -6.90 -20.52
C ILE A 115 -4.46 -7.29 -21.06
N SER A 116 -4.35 -7.48 -22.37
CA SER A 116 -3.06 -7.56 -23.05
C SER A 116 -2.46 -6.15 -23.05
N TYR A 117 -1.27 -6.01 -22.49
CA TYR A 117 -0.49 -4.78 -22.60
C TYR A 117 0.06 -4.73 -24.02
N GLU A 118 -0.40 -3.80 -24.85
CA GLU A 118 0.35 -3.43 -26.04
C GLU A 118 1.60 -2.67 -25.59
N GLU A 119 2.74 -3.11 -26.14
CA GLU A 119 4.06 -2.56 -25.91
C GLU A 119 4.10 -1.12 -26.44
N TYR A 120 4.22 -0.14 -25.53
CA TYR A 120 4.36 1.26 -25.89
C TYR A 120 5.79 1.50 -26.40
N THR A 121 5.98 1.53 -27.71
CA THR A 121 7.23 1.97 -28.33
C THR A 121 7.28 3.50 -28.28
N PRO A 122 8.24 4.12 -27.57
CA PRO A 122 8.34 5.56 -27.45
C PRO A 122 9.05 6.15 -28.68
N GLU A 123 8.44 6.04 -29.84
CA GLU A 123 8.96 6.60 -31.08
C GLU A 123 7.82 7.28 -31.84
N ASP A 124 7.15 8.26 -31.23
CA ASP A 124 6.50 9.33 -32.00
C ASP A 124 6.10 10.54 -31.11
N ASP A 125 6.46 11.72 -31.61
CA ASP A 125 6.05 13.08 -31.22
C ASP A 125 6.57 13.71 -29.91
N PHE A 126 7.82 14.17 -29.95
CA PHE A 126 8.18 15.41 -29.24
C PHE A 126 7.91 16.62 -30.15
N PRO A 127 6.93 17.49 -29.86
CA PRO A 127 6.91 18.81 -30.47
C PRO A 127 8.10 19.62 -29.97
N SER A 128 9.06 19.76 -30.88
CA SER A 128 10.18 20.69 -30.79
C SER A 128 9.68 22.13 -30.55
N ASN A 129 10.25 22.77 -29.53
CA ASN A 129 10.57 24.20 -29.42
C ASN A 129 9.95 24.92 -28.22
N GLY A 130 10.80 25.21 -27.24
CA GLY A 130 10.54 26.17 -26.17
C GLY A 130 11.86 26.60 -25.54
N SER A 131 12.51 27.58 -26.18
CA SER A 131 13.73 28.26 -25.73
C SER A 131 13.67 28.63 -24.24
N PHE A 132 14.66 28.17 -23.46
CA PHE A 132 14.97 28.75 -22.16
C PHE A 132 16.24 29.60 -22.33
N VAL A 133 16.05 30.92 -22.18
CA VAL A 133 17.13 31.91 -22.08
C VAL A 133 17.61 31.91 -20.63
N TYR A 134 18.94 31.85 -20.46
CA TYR A 134 19.65 31.77 -19.18
C TYR A 134 19.36 32.95 -18.23
#